data_AF-A0A349V1I8-F1
#
_entry.id   AF-A0A349V1I8-F1
#
_cell.length_a   1.000
_cell.length_b   1.000
_cell.length_c   1.000
_cell.angle_alpha   90.00
_cell.angle_beta   90.00
_cell.angle_gamma   90.00
#
_symmetry.space_group_name_H-M   'P 1'
#
loop_
_entity.id
_entity.type
_entity.pdbx_description
1 polymer ?
#
loop_
_entity_poly.entity_id
_entity_poly.type
_entity_poly.pdbx_seq_one_letter_code
_entity_poly.pdbx_strand_id
1 'polypeptide(L)'
;MRFFAWLVPLFGLLFIVHNYLIFWQDWPGTLALMQSWQDAESAPFSGTLQIQAWSQFASWFALAILVAIYAVRRQDSPLRSDAERLGAIAAFIIRGCFWGLVLIGIFDIVISFLRVEEWLAIFVGEDMAKSLGRPIFRGSYVHYPLLALGLLIALFTRSLGFTWLTLMVVLSEFSIVISRFVYSYEQPFQGDLVRFWYAGLFLFASAYALVTEGHVRVDVLYTNFSKKGKAWANTIGVIILGLPLCWVILITGMWSKGSSLNSPLLSFEIYQQGFGMYVKYLMVGFLVIFAMSMLFQFCAYLLSNIADLSGEAGDEADADTQAPSGSAVTG
;
A
#
# COMPACT_ATOMS: atom_id res chain seq x y z
N MET A 1 19.42 -8.03 13.40
CA MET A 1 18.00 -7.62 13.34
C MET A 1 17.77 -6.39 12.48
N ARG A 2 18.46 -5.25 12.73
CA ARG A 2 18.33 -4.03 11.89
C ARG A 2 18.50 -4.29 10.38
N PHE A 3 19.56 -5.00 9.99
CA PHE A 3 19.80 -5.38 8.59
C PHE A 3 18.57 -6.05 7.96
N PHE A 4 18.03 -7.09 8.61
CA PHE A 4 16.86 -7.81 8.15
C PHE A 4 15.61 -6.92 8.04
N ALA A 5 15.31 -6.14 9.08
CA ALA A 5 14.12 -5.29 9.12
C ALA A 5 14.11 -4.19 8.05
N TRP A 6 15.28 -3.69 7.64
CA TRP A 6 15.39 -2.76 6.51
C TRP A 6 15.44 -3.48 5.16
N LEU A 7 16.12 -4.62 5.08
CA LEU A 7 16.30 -5.35 3.83
C LEU A 7 14.96 -5.84 3.27
N VAL A 8 14.12 -6.43 4.12
CA VAL A 8 12.85 -7.07 3.74
C VAL A 8 11.91 -6.12 2.98
N PRO A 9 11.49 -4.96 3.53
CA PRO A 9 10.59 -4.05 2.83
C PRO A 9 11.26 -3.35 1.64
N LEU A 10 12.57 -3.07 1.71
CA LEU A 10 13.29 -2.48 0.58
C LEU A 10 13.45 -3.46 -0.59
N PHE A 11 13.61 -4.74 -0.31
CA PHE A 11 13.53 -5.80 -1.32
C PHE A 11 12.14 -5.88 -1.94
N GLY A 12 11.08 -5.69 -1.15
CA GLY A 12 9.71 -5.57 -1.67
C GLY A 12 9.55 -4.38 -2.64
N LEU A 13 10.12 -3.22 -2.31
CA LEU A 13 10.12 -2.06 -3.22
C LEU A 13 10.91 -2.34 -4.50
N LEU A 14 12.12 -2.92 -4.37
CA LEU A 14 12.94 -3.29 -5.53
C LEU A 14 12.24 -4.32 -6.40
N PHE A 15 11.53 -5.28 -5.80
CA PHE A 15 10.70 -6.26 -6.51
C PHE A 15 9.65 -5.55 -7.38
N ILE A 16 8.92 -4.58 -6.84
CA ILE A 16 7.91 -3.82 -7.60
C ILE A 16 8.55 -3.03 -8.73
N VAL A 17 9.70 -2.39 -8.49
CA VAL A 17 10.44 -1.66 -9.53
C VAL A 17 10.87 -2.61 -10.65
N HIS A 18 11.43 -3.77 -10.31
CA HIS A 18 11.78 -4.79 -11.30
C HIS A 18 10.56 -5.32 -12.04
N ASN A 19 9.45 -5.51 -11.35
CA ASN A 19 8.21 -5.94 -11.96
C ASN A 19 7.72 -4.96 -13.04
N TYR A 20 7.78 -3.66 -12.72
CA TYR A 20 7.50 -2.60 -13.68
C TYR A 20 8.45 -2.67 -14.88
N LEU A 21 9.77 -2.76 -14.65
CA LEU A 21 10.75 -2.85 -15.73
C LEU A 21 10.51 -4.07 -16.64
N ILE A 22 10.18 -5.22 -16.06
CA ILE A 22 9.95 -6.45 -16.82
C ILE A 22 8.68 -6.36 -17.66
N PHE A 23 7.55 -5.96 -17.06
CA PHE A 23 6.25 -6.10 -17.73
C PHE A 23 5.76 -4.84 -18.45
N TRP A 24 6.25 -3.65 -18.08
CA TRP A 24 5.93 -2.38 -18.75
C TRP A 24 7.03 -1.88 -19.69
N GLN A 25 8.30 -2.25 -19.43
CA GLN A 25 9.44 -1.82 -20.25
C GLN A 25 10.10 -2.99 -21.02
N ASP A 26 9.52 -4.19 -20.93
CA ASP A 26 9.99 -5.41 -21.60
C ASP A 26 11.45 -5.79 -21.27
N TRP A 27 11.90 -5.49 -20.04
CA TRP A 27 13.23 -5.93 -19.58
C TRP A 27 13.23 -7.46 -19.35
N PRO A 28 14.36 -8.14 -19.59
CA PRO A 28 14.44 -9.59 -19.49
C PRO A 28 14.22 -10.13 -18.06
N GLY A 29 14.53 -9.34 -17.03
CA GLY A 29 14.41 -9.78 -15.65
C GLY A 29 15.58 -10.66 -15.18
N THR A 30 15.65 -10.88 -13.87
CA THR A 30 16.71 -11.67 -13.24
C THR A 30 16.56 -13.17 -13.48
N LEU A 31 15.32 -13.66 -13.62
CA LEU A 31 15.06 -15.07 -13.84
C LEU A 31 15.50 -15.52 -15.24
N ALA A 32 15.27 -14.69 -16.26
CA ALA A 32 15.68 -14.99 -17.63
C ALA A 32 17.22 -15.04 -17.76
N LEU A 33 17.95 -14.19 -17.01
CA LEU A 33 19.42 -14.28 -16.92
C LEU A 33 19.89 -15.59 -16.30
N MET A 34 19.21 -16.07 -15.26
CA MET A 34 19.55 -17.33 -14.61
C MET A 34 19.23 -18.54 -15.51
N GLN A 35 18.12 -18.48 -16.24
CA GLN A 35 17.73 -19.49 -17.23
C GLN A 35 18.69 -19.52 -18.42
N SER A 36 19.14 -18.36 -18.92
CA SER A 36 20.12 -18.32 -20.02
C SER A 36 21.47 -18.93 -19.66
N TRP A 37 21.79 -19.02 -18.35
CA TRP A 37 22.96 -19.72 -17.85
C TRP A 37 22.76 -21.23 -17.71
N GLN A 38 21.52 -21.68 -17.51
CA GLN A 38 21.19 -23.10 -17.37
C GLN A 38 20.99 -23.78 -18.73
N ASP A 39 20.37 -23.10 -19.68
CA ASP A 39 20.04 -23.66 -20.99
C ASP A 39 21.07 -23.21 -22.05
N ALA A 40 21.97 -24.13 -22.41
CA ALA A 40 23.03 -23.89 -23.40
C ALA A 40 22.53 -23.61 -24.83
N GLU A 41 21.25 -23.90 -25.11
CA GLU A 41 20.58 -23.61 -26.39
C GLU A 41 19.91 -22.23 -26.42
N SER A 42 19.86 -21.52 -25.29
CA SER A 42 19.27 -20.18 -25.25
C SER A 42 20.16 -19.18 -26.00
N ALA A 43 19.55 -18.41 -26.91
CA ALA A 43 20.28 -17.37 -27.62
C ALA A 43 20.82 -16.34 -26.61
N PRO A 44 22.11 -15.96 -26.66
CA PRO A 44 22.65 -14.96 -25.76
C PRO A 44 21.86 -13.65 -25.91
N PHE A 45 21.59 -12.97 -24.80
CA PHE A 45 20.98 -11.64 -24.84
C PHE A 45 21.82 -10.70 -25.71
N SER A 46 21.16 -9.93 -26.58
CA SER A 46 21.81 -8.85 -27.32
C SER A 46 22.34 -7.79 -26.35
N GLY A 47 23.41 -7.06 -26.73
CA GLY A 47 24.21 -6.24 -25.81
C GLY A 47 23.40 -5.39 -24.80
N THR A 48 22.42 -4.63 -25.25
CA THR A 48 21.59 -3.79 -24.36
C THR A 48 20.74 -4.62 -23.39
N LEU A 49 20.12 -5.70 -23.84
CA LEU A 49 19.32 -6.59 -23.00
C LEU A 49 20.19 -7.29 -21.94
N GLN A 50 21.42 -7.64 -22.31
CA GLN A 50 22.38 -8.23 -21.37
C GLN A 50 22.74 -7.22 -20.26
N ILE A 51 23.00 -5.95 -20.61
CA ILE A 51 23.27 -4.89 -19.62
C ILE A 51 22.06 -4.69 -18.70
N GLN A 52 20.84 -4.66 -19.25
CA GLN A 52 19.61 -4.54 -18.48
C GLN A 52 19.44 -5.69 -17.48
N ALA A 53 19.61 -6.93 -17.94
CA ALA A 53 19.51 -8.13 -17.09
C ALA A 53 20.53 -8.11 -15.93
N TRP A 54 21.79 -7.80 -16.24
CA TRP A 54 22.84 -7.70 -15.22
C TRP A 54 22.61 -6.56 -14.25
N SER A 55 22.10 -5.42 -14.72
CA SER A 55 21.79 -4.29 -13.84
C SER A 55 20.69 -4.64 -12.84
N GLN A 56 19.64 -5.36 -13.25
CA GLN A 56 18.61 -5.87 -12.35
C GLN A 56 19.18 -6.87 -11.36
N PHE A 57 20.01 -7.81 -11.82
CA PHE A 57 20.63 -8.79 -10.93
C PHE A 57 21.55 -8.11 -9.90
N ALA A 58 22.41 -7.20 -10.35
CA ALA A 58 23.35 -6.47 -9.49
C ALA A 58 22.63 -5.57 -8.47
N SER A 59 21.48 -4.99 -8.83
CA SER A 59 20.73 -4.10 -7.93
C SER A 59 20.28 -4.78 -6.63
N TRP A 60 19.98 -6.09 -6.64
CA TRP A 60 19.65 -6.85 -5.43
C TRP A 60 20.82 -6.87 -4.43
N PHE A 61 22.02 -7.16 -4.94
CA PHE A 61 23.24 -7.18 -4.13
C PHE A 61 23.66 -5.77 -3.71
N ALA A 62 23.57 -4.80 -4.62
CA ALA A 62 23.87 -3.41 -4.31
C ALA A 62 22.97 -2.89 -3.18
N LEU A 63 21.67 -3.17 -3.23
CA LEU A 63 20.74 -2.82 -2.16
C LEU A 63 21.08 -3.53 -0.86
N ALA A 64 21.39 -4.82 -0.89
CA ALA A 64 21.82 -5.55 0.31
C ALA A 64 23.08 -4.94 0.93
N ILE A 65 24.09 -4.59 0.12
CA ILE A 65 25.31 -3.94 0.59
C ILE A 65 25.00 -2.56 1.19
N LEU A 66 24.17 -1.75 0.54
CA LEU A 66 23.76 -0.44 1.06
C LEU A 66 23.04 -0.56 2.42
N VAL A 67 22.15 -1.54 2.56
CA VAL A 67 21.46 -1.79 3.83
C VAL A 67 22.43 -2.32 4.90
N ALA A 68 23.40 -3.16 4.53
CA ALA A 68 24.44 -3.60 5.45
C ALA A 68 25.29 -2.42 5.94
N ILE A 69 25.74 -1.54 5.04
CA ILE A 69 26.47 -0.32 5.39
C ILE A 69 25.63 0.58 6.30
N TYR A 70 24.35 0.78 5.98
CA TYR A 70 23.43 1.54 6.83
C TYR A 70 23.30 0.92 8.23
N ALA A 71 23.11 -0.41 8.31
CA ALA A 71 22.94 -1.11 9.57
C ALA A 71 24.19 -1.04 10.46
N VAL A 72 25.39 -1.19 9.87
CA VAL A 72 26.67 -1.08 10.59
C VAL A 72 26.88 0.35 11.09
N ARG A 73 26.64 1.36 10.24
CA ARG A 73 26.78 2.79 10.64
C ARG A 73 25.84 3.19 11.77
N ARG A 74 24.73 2.47 11.94
CA ARG A 74 23.74 2.74 12.97
C ARG A 74 23.83 1.81 14.17
N GLN A 75 24.81 0.92 14.25
CA GLN A 75 24.87 -0.11 15.30
C GLN A 75 24.67 0.44 16.73
N ASP A 76 25.17 1.65 17.01
CA ASP A 76 25.08 2.31 18.32
C ASP A 76 23.77 3.08 18.55
N SER A 77 22.90 3.20 17.53
CA SER A 77 21.58 3.83 17.66
C SER A 77 20.55 2.85 18.25
N PRO A 78 19.53 3.34 18.98
CA PRO A 78 18.44 2.51 19.48
C PRO A 78 17.66 1.84 18.35
N LEU A 79 17.22 0.60 18.54
CA LEU A 79 16.38 -0.12 17.56
C LEU A 79 15.03 0.56 17.38
N ARG A 80 14.50 1.19 18.43
CA ARG A 80 13.23 1.93 18.42
C ARG A 80 13.24 3.09 17.42
N SER A 81 14.37 3.76 17.27
CA SER A 81 14.53 4.85 16.30
C SER A 81 14.39 4.39 14.84
N ASP A 82 14.76 3.14 14.54
CA ASP A 82 14.55 2.55 13.21
C ASP A 82 13.13 2.02 13.05
N ALA A 83 12.51 1.52 14.12
CA ALA A 83 11.09 1.16 14.12
C ALA A 83 10.21 2.37 13.77
N GLU A 84 10.43 3.51 14.41
CA GLU A 84 9.72 4.76 14.12
C GLU A 84 9.89 5.22 12.66
N ARG A 85 11.09 5.08 12.10
CA ARG A 85 11.35 5.43 10.69
C ARG A 85 10.59 4.54 9.72
N LEU A 86 10.62 3.22 9.93
CA LEU A 86 9.88 2.27 9.10
C LEU A 86 8.37 2.51 9.20
N GLY A 87 7.86 2.76 10.42
CA GLY A 87 6.46 3.12 10.64
C GLY A 87 6.07 4.44 9.98
N ALA A 88 6.94 5.46 10.03
CA ALA A 88 6.73 6.73 9.36
C ALA A 88 6.68 6.59 7.83
N ILE A 89 7.50 5.71 7.25
CA ILE A 89 7.45 5.39 5.81
C ILE A 89 6.10 4.73 5.47
N ALA A 90 5.66 3.73 6.24
CA ALA A 90 4.36 3.10 6.04
C ALA A 90 3.21 4.13 6.12
N ALA A 91 3.22 4.97 7.16
CA ALA A 91 2.22 6.03 7.35
C ALA A 91 2.21 7.05 6.20
N PHE A 92 3.38 7.42 5.67
CA PHE A 92 3.49 8.31 4.52
C PHE A 92 2.86 7.68 3.26
N ILE A 93 3.17 6.42 2.97
CA ILE A 93 2.60 5.68 1.82
C ILE A 93 1.08 5.67 1.92
N ILE A 94 0.55 5.26 3.07
CA ILE A 94 -0.90 5.17 3.33
C ILE A 94 -1.55 6.55 3.17
N ARG A 95 -0.97 7.61 3.72
CA ARG A 95 -1.50 8.98 3.64
C ARG A 95 -1.53 9.50 2.20
N GLY A 96 -0.48 9.24 1.41
CA GLY A 96 -0.44 9.60 0.00
C GLY A 96 -1.50 8.89 -0.82
N CYS A 97 -1.63 7.58 -0.62
CA CYS A 97 -2.63 6.76 -1.29
C CYS A 97 -4.06 7.14 -0.87
N PHE A 98 -4.26 7.51 0.41
CA PHE A 98 -5.52 8.03 0.91
C PHE A 98 -5.96 9.28 0.15
N TRP A 99 -5.10 10.31 0.05
CA TRP A 99 -5.44 11.53 -0.67
C TRP A 99 -5.64 11.27 -2.17
N GLY A 100 -4.81 10.42 -2.78
CA GLY A 100 -4.98 10.00 -4.17
C GLY A 100 -6.34 9.34 -4.40
N LEU A 101 -6.76 8.45 -3.51
CA LEU A 101 -8.05 7.78 -3.56
C LEU A 101 -9.23 8.75 -3.46
N VAL A 102 -9.16 9.73 -2.55
CA VAL A 102 -10.21 10.75 -2.41
C VAL A 102 -10.31 11.58 -3.69
N LEU A 103 -9.17 12.09 -4.18
CA LEU A 103 -9.12 12.90 -5.39
C LEU A 103 -9.62 12.13 -6.62
N ILE A 104 -9.13 10.91 -6.83
CA ILE A 104 -9.56 10.07 -7.95
C ILE A 104 -11.05 9.78 -7.86
N GLY A 105 -11.57 9.43 -6.67
CA GLY A 105 -12.99 9.17 -6.50
C GLY A 105 -13.87 10.37 -6.88
N ILE A 106 -13.52 11.57 -6.42
CA ILE A 106 -14.26 12.81 -6.72
C ILE A 106 -14.16 13.18 -8.20
N PHE A 107 -12.96 13.18 -8.79
CA PHE A 107 -12.79 13.59 -10.17
C PHE A 107 -13.35 12.55 -11.16
N ASP A 108 -13.18 11.26 -10.88
CA ASP A 108 -13.71 10.21 -11.74
C ASP A 108 -15.25 10.18 -11.67
N ILE A 109 -15.89 10.35 -10.51
CA ILE A 109 -17.36 10.42 -10.50
C ILE A 109 -17.90 11.61 -11.31
N VAL A 110 -17.25 12.77 -11.26
CA VAL A 110 -17.65 13.95 -12.06
C VAL A 110 -17.52 13.66 -13.55
N ILE A 111 -16.38 13.12 -14.00
CA ILE A 111 -16.17 12.77 -15.41
C ILE A 111 -17.17 11.69 -15.85
N SER A 112 -17.45 10.70 -15.00
CA SER A 112 -18.39 9.61 -15.29
C SER A 112 -19.82 10.13 -15.39
N PHE A 113 -20.24 11.01 -14.48
CA PHE A 113 -21.55 11.67 -14.51
C PHE A 113 -21.72 12.52 -15.77
N LEU A 114 -20.77 13.42 -16.06
CA LEU A 114 -20.82 14.26 -17.26
C LEU A 114 -20.84 13.44 -18.56
N ARG A 115 -20.23 12.26 -18.55
CA ARG A 115 -20.27 11.34 -19.69
C ARG A 115 -21.63 10.69 -19.86
N VAL A 116 -22.27 10.26 -18.77
CA VAL A 116 -23.62 9.66 -18.78
C VAL A 116 -24.66 10.65 -19.30
N GLU A 117 -24.59 11.90 -18.84
CA GLU A 117 -25.53 12.95 -19.24
C GLU A 117 -25.18 13.60 -20.60
N GLU A 118 -24.17 13.08 -21.31
CA GLU A 118 -23.64 13.60 -22.59
C GLU A 118 -23.13 15.06 -22.54
N TRP A 119 -22.92 15.62 -21.35
CA TRP A 119 -22.43 16.98 -21.16
C TRP A 119 -20.91 17.10 -21.25
N LEU A 120 -20.18 15.99 -21.19
CA LEU A 120 -18.72 16.02 -21.17
C LEU A 120 -18.13 16.76 -22.38
N ALA A 121 -18.66 16.53 -23.58
CA ALA A 121 -18.19 17.19 -24.80
C ALA A 121 -18.40 18.71 -24.80
N ILE A 122 -19.40 19.20 -24.05
CA ILE A 122 -19.68 20.64 -23.91
C ILE A 122 -18.55 21.33 -23.13
N PHE A 123 -18.03 20.68 -22.09
CA PHE A 123 -17.01 21.28 -21.22
C PHE A 123 -15.58 21.12 -21.74
N VAL A 124 -15.25 19.98 -22.34
CA VAL A 124 -13.85 19.67 -22.74
C VAL A 124 -13.64 19.55 -24.25
N GLY A 125 -14.70 19.66 -25.05
CA GLY A 125 -14.67 19.41 -26.49
C GLY A 125 -14.80 17.93 -26.86
N GLU A 126 -15.17 17.64 -28.10
CA GLU A 126 -15.45 16.27 -28.56
C GLU A 126 -14.24 15.34 -28.48
N ASP A 127 -13.06 15.81 -28.90
CA ASP A 127 -11.86 14.98 -28.97
C ASP A 127 -11.37 14.58 -27.59
N MET A 128 -11.45 15.50 -26.62
CA MET A 128 -11.11 15.21 -25.23
C MET A 128 -12.14 14.30 -24.58
N ALA A 129 -13.43 14.51 -24.84
CA ALA A 129 -14.49 13.63 -24.34
C ALA A 129 -14.32 12.18 -24.85
N LYS A 130 -13.98 12.01 -26.14
CA LYS A 130 -13.64 10.69 -26.73
C LYS A 130 -12.41 10.08 -26.07
N SER A 131 -11.40 10.90 -25.75
CA SER A 131 -10.16 10.45 -25.11
C SER A 131 -10.39 10.04 -23.65
N LEU A 132 -11.12 10.83 -22.86
CA LEU A 132 -11.53 10.49 -21.49
C LEU A 132 -12.42 9.24 -21.43
N GLY A 133 -13.12 8.93 -22.52
CA GLY A 133 -13.85 7.68 -22.70
C GLY A 133 -12.97 6.43 -22.81
N ARG A 134 -11.64 6.57 -22.96
CA ARG A 134 -10.68 5.46 -23.05
C ARG A 134 -10.00 5.21 -21.69
N PRO A 135 -10.03 3.98 -21.16
CA PRO A 135 -9.45 3.64 -19.86
C PRO A 135 -7.98 4.05 -19.71
N ILE A 136 -7.15 3.78 -20.74
CA ILE A 136 -5.72 4.07 -20.73
C ILE A 136 -5.46 5.58 -20.60
N PHE A 137 -6.22 6.41 -21.35
CA PHE A 137 -6.03 7.85 -21.34
C PHE A 137 -6.49 8.44 -20.01
N ARG A 138 -7.68 8.07 -19.54
CA ARG A 138 -8.20 8.50 -18.24
C ARG A 138 -7.27 8.08 -17.10
N GLY A 139 -6.77 6.85 -17.12
CA GLY A 139 -5.81 6.37 -16.12
C GLY A 139 -4.49 7.14 -16.13
N SER A 140 -3.92 7.37 -17.31
CA SER A 140 -2.61 8.01 -17.45
C SER A 140 -2.64 9.52 -17.20
N TYR A 141 -3.70 10.21 -17.63
CA TYR A 141 -3.78 11.68 -17.61
C TYR A 141 -4.69 12.23 -16.50
N VAL A 142 -5.53 11.41 -15.89
CA VAL A 142 -6.37 11.81 -14.75
C VAL A 142 -5.90 11.10 -13.48
N HIS A 143 -5.89 9.76 -13.48
CA HIS A 143 -5.67 9.04 -12.23
C HIS A 143 -4.25 9.14 -11.70
N TYR A 144 -3.22 8.87 -12.52
CA TYR A 144 -1.83 8.94 -12.05
C TYR A 144 -1.40 10.35 -11.61
N PRO A 145 -1.77 11.44 -12.32
CA PRO A 145 -1.50 12.79 -11.83
C PRO A 145 -2.20 13.11 -10.51
N LEU A 146 -3.46 12.68 -10.32
CA LEU A 146 -4.17 12.86 -9.06
C LEU A 146 -3.57 12.02 -7.92
N LEU A 147 -3.08 10.82 -8.21
CA LEU A 147 -2.34 10.02 -7.23
C LEU A 147 -1.02 10.70 -6.83
N ALA A 148 -0.29 11.25 -7.79
CA ALA A 148 0.93 12.02 -7.54
C ALA A 148 0.62 13.28 -6.70
N LEU A 149 -0.46 13.99 -7.01
CA LEU A 149 -0.94 15.10 -6.19
C LEU A 149 -1.29 14.65 -4.77
N GLY A 150 -1.91 13.49 -4.60
CA GLY A 150 -2.18 12.89 -3.29
C GLY A 150 -0.91 12.63 -2.49
N LEU A 151 0.14 12.10 -3.12
CA LEU A 151 1.47 11.93 -2.51
C LEU A 151 2.10 13.27 -2.13
N LEU A 152 1.95 14.31 -2.96
CA LEU A 152 2.43 15.66 -2.64
C LEU A 152 1.68 16.26 -1.44
N ILE A 153 0.34 16.14 -1.39
CA ILE A 153 -0.46 16.58 -0.23
C ILE A 153 -0.03 15.85 1.03
N ALA A 154 0.33 14.56 0.92
CA ALA A 154 0.83 13.78 2.04
C ALA A 154 2.20 14.26 2.55
N LEU A 155 2.98 15.05 1.80
CA LEU A 155 4.20 15.67 2.33
C LEU A 155 3.87 16.81 3.32
N PHE A 156 2.75 17.50 3.12
CA PHE A 156 2.36 18.67 3.92
C PHE A 156 1.34 18.35 5.02
N THR A 157 0.54 17.30 4.85
CA THR A 157 -0.48 16.89 5.82
C THR A 157 0.09 15.86 6.80
N ARG A 158 -0.26 15.96 8.09
CA ARG A 158 0.17 15.00 9.12
C ARG A 158 -0.93 14.03 9.54
N SER A 159 -2.20 14.43 9.51
CA SER A 159 -3.33 13.60 9.94
C SER A 159 -3.90 12.73 8.81
N LEU A 160 -4.30 11.50 9.13
CA LEU A 160 -5.12 10.67 8.26
C LEU A 160 -6.60 10.91 8.57
N GLY A 161 -7.38 11.31 7.56
CA GLY A 161 -8.81 11.60 7.67
C GLY A 161 -9.68 10.36 7.47
N PHE A 162 -9.35 9.20 8.04
CA PHE A 162 -10.14 7.97 7.82
C PHE A 162 -11.59 8.10 8.25
N THR A 163 -11.87 8.85 9.32
CA THR A 163 -13.23 9.18 9.74
C THR A 163 -14.01 9.91 8.64
N TRP A 164 -13.36 10.82 7.92
CA TRP A 164 -13.93 11.50 6.76
C TRP A 164 -14.16 10.55 5.58
N LEU A 165 -13.28 9.57 5.38
CA LEU A 165 -13.50 8.55 4.36
C LEU A 165 -14.74 7.71 4.63
N THR A 166 -14.88 7.24 5.88
CA THR A 166 -16.08 6.50 6.31
C THR A 166 -17.33 7.33 6.08
N LEU A 167 -17.30 8.61 6.45
CA LEU A 167 -18.41 9.52 6.21
C LEU A 167 -18.74 9.65 4.71
N MET A 168 -17.74 9.80 3.85
CA MET A 168 -17.94 9.88 2.40
C MET A 168 -18.55 8.59 1.83
N VAL A 169 -18.13 7.41 2.30
CA VAL A 169 -18.72 6.12 1.91
C VAL A 169 -20.19 6.06 2.32
N VAL A 170 -20.52 6.40 3.57
CA VAL A 170 -21.89 6.39 4.09
C VAL A 170 -22.78 7.38 3.34
N LEU A 171 -22.29 8.60 3.08
CA LEU A 171 -23.02 9.61 2.30
C LEU A 171 -23.25 9.15 0.87
N SER A 172 -22.29 8.47 0.26
CA SER A 172 -22.43 7.92 -1.10
C SER A 172 -23.50 6.83 -1.14
N GLU A 173 -23.46 5.86 -0.22
CA GLU A 173 -24.50 4.82 -0.12
C GLU A 173 -25.89 5.43 0.13
N PHE A 174 -25.97 6.41 1.04
CA PHE A 174 -27.22 7.10 1.30
C PHE A 174 -27.75 7.83 0.05
N SER A 175 -26.85 8.47 -0.73
CA SER A 175 -27.22 9.11 -1.99
C SER A 175 -27.76 8.11 -3.03
N ILE A 176 -27.19 6.90 -3.09
CA ILE A 176 -27.66 5.82 -3.96
C ILE A 176 -29.07 5.39 -3.56
N VAL A 177 -29.32 5.19 -2.26
CA VAL A 177 -30.64 4.81 -1.73
C VAL A 177 -31.67 5.88 -2.08
N ILE A 178 -31.38 7.17 -1.87
CA ILE A 178 -32.28 8.26 -2.26
C ILE A 178 -32.52 8.26 -3.76
N SER A 179 -31.45 8.23 -4.55
CA SER A 179 -31.51 8.24 -6.01
C SER A 179 -32.40 7.11 -6.55
N ARG A 180 -32.21 5.90 -6.02
CA ARG A 180 -32.91 4.70 -6.47
C ARG A 180 -34.37 4.67 -6.02
N PHE A 181 -34.65 4.92 -4.74
CA PHE A 181 -35.99 4.71 -4.18
C PHE A 181 -36.88 5.95 -4.27
N VAL A 182 -36.32 7.15 -4.26
CA VAL A 182 -37.11 8.40 -4.38
C VAL A 182 -37.23 8.83 -5.83
N TYR A 183 -36.14 8.78 -6.59
CA TYR A 183 -36.09 9.32 -7.95
C TYR A 183 -36.09 8.24 -9.05
N SER A 184 -36.02 6.94 -8.68
CA SER A 184 -35.89 5.83 -9.64
C SER A 184 -34.71 6.01 -10.62
N TYR A 185 -33.66 6.70 -10.19
CA TYR A 185 -32.42 6.92 -10.95
C TYR A 185 -31.31 6.03 -10.40
N GLU A 186 -30.72 5.19 -11.23
CA GLU A 186 -29.64 4.28 -10.89
C GLU A 186 -28.56 4.36 -11.96
N GLN A 187 -27.31 4.56 -11.55
CA GLN A 187 -26.17 4.65 -12.47
C GLN A 187 -25.02 3.73 -12.04
N PRO A 188 -24.34 3.04 -12.99
CA PRO A 188 -23.25 2.12 -12.67
C PRO A 188 -22.11 2.77 -11.88
N PHE A 189 -21.75 4.02 -12.21
CA PHE A 189 -20.65 4.73 -11.56
C PHE A 189 -20.87 4.97 -10.06
N GLN A 190 -22.13 5.05 -9.59
CA GLN A 190 -22.41 5.31 -8.17
C GLN A 190 -21.97 4.12 -7.31
N GLY A 191 -22.28 2.89 -7.74
CA GLY A 191 -21.85 1.67 -7.05
C GLY A 191 -20.33 1.45 -7.14
N ASP A 192 -19.71 1.83 -8.26
CA ASP A 192 -18.25 1.75 -8.41
C ASP A 192 -17.51 2.70 -7.47
N LEU A 193 -18.05 3.90 -7.23
CA LEU A 193 -17.47 4.87 -6.27
C LEU A 193 -17.43 4.27 -4.87
N VAL A 194 -18.55 3.70 -4.42
CA VAL A 194 -18.61 3.12 -3.08
C VAL A 194 -17.64 1.96 -2.96
N ARG A 195 -17.62 1.03 -3.93
CA ARG A 195 -16.66 -0.09 -3.91
C ARG A 195 -15.23 0.40 -3.87
N PHE A 196 -14.90 1.45 -4.63
CA PHE A 196 -13.57 2.03 -4.69
C PHE A 196 -13.14 2.63 -3.34
N TRP A 197 -13.98 3.49 -2.74
CA TRP A 197 -13.69 4.10 -1.44
C TRP A 197 -13.71 3.10 -0.30
N TYR A 198 -14.65 2.15 -0.31
CA TYR A 198 -14.73 1.09 0.69
C TYR A 198 -13.51 0.15 0.65
N ALA A 199 -13.06 -0.25 -0.55
CA ALA A 199 -11.87 -1.08 -0.70
C ALA A 199 -10.62 -0.39 -0.14
N GLY A 200 -10.43 0.90 -0.45
CA GLY A 200 -9.30 1.65 0.09
C GLY A 200 -9.44 1.95 1.58
N LEU A 201 -10.65 2.19 2.09
CA LEU A 201 -10.88 2.29 3.54
C LEU A 201 -10.37 1.02 4.24
N PHE A 202 -10.79 -0.17 3.80
CA PHE A 202 -10.40 -1.42 4.44
C PHE A 202 -8.89 -1.69 4.35
N LEU A 203 -8.31 -1.53 3.15
CA LEU A 203 -6.91 -1.85 2.90
C LEU A 203 -5.95 -0.82 3.51
N PHE A 204 -6.29 0.46 3.50
CA PHE A 204 -5.41 1.50 4.06
C PHE A 204 -5.60 1.66 5.56
N ALA A 205 -6.82 1.47 6.08
CA ALA A 205 -7.05 1.52 7.52
C ALA A 205 -6.46 0.32 8.26
N SER A 206 -6.35 -0.87 7.64
CA SER A 206 -5.74 -2.04 8.29
C SER A 206 -4.27 -1.80 8.67
N ALA A 207 -3.47 -1.22 7.77
CA ALA A 207 -2.09 -0.86 8.07
C ALA A 207 -1.98 0.25 9.12
N TYR A 208 -2.90 1.23 9.10
CA TYR A 208 -2.98 2.28 10.13
C TYR A 208 -3.44 1.75 11.50
N ALA A 209 -4.36 0.78 11.53
CA ALA A 209 -4.82 0.12 12.75
C ALA A 209 -3.69 -0.67 13.42
N LEU A 210 -2.73 -1.19 12.64
CA LEU A 210 -1.54 -1.83 13.17
C LEU A 210 -0.54 -0.82 13.78
N VAL A 211 -0.48 0.42 13.26
CA VAL A 211 0.32 1.52 13.85
C VAL A 211 -0.25 1.96 15.19
N THR A 212 -1.58 2.05 15.30
CA THR A 212 -2.26 2.60 16.48
C THR A 212 -2.54 1.53 17.56
N GLU A 213 -1.90 0.36 17.46
CA GLU A 213 -2.16 -0.83 18.29
C GLU A 213 -3.65 -1.23 18.42
N GLY A 214 -4.49 -0.79 17.48
CA GLY A 214 -5.94 -1.05 17.47
C GLY A 214 -6.30 -2.46 17.01
N HIS A 215 -5.30 -3.33 16.81
CA HIS A 215 -5.57 -4.76 16.79
C HIS A 215 -5.93 -5.13 18.21
N VAL A 216 -7.21 -5.42 18.44
CA VAL A 216 -7.65 -6.21 19.60
C VAL A 216 -6.85 -7.50 19.50
N ARG A 217 -5.69 -7.53 20.17
CA ARG A 217 -4.95 -8.76 20.42
C ARG A 217 -6.00 -9.64 21.08
N VAL A 218 -6.05 -10.93 20.77
CA VAL A 218 -7.00 -11.82 21.44
C VAL A 218 -6.57 -11.90 22.90
N ASP A 219 -6.96 -10.90 23.68
CA ASP A 219 -6.33 -10.50 24.93
C ASP A 219 -6.48 -11.59 25.99
N VAL A 220 -7.46 -12.48 25.80
CA VAL A 220 -7.68 -13.70 26.60
C VAL A 220 -6.45 -14.62 26.63
N LEU A 221 -5.67 -14.73 25.55
CA LEU A 221 -4.44 -15.54 25.53
C LEU A 221 -3.23 -14.77 26.12
N TYR A 222 -3.28 -13.45 26.12
CA TYR A 222 -2.19 -12.58 26.54
C TYR A 222 -2.27 -12.16 28.01
N THR A 223 -3.41 -12.29 28.70
CA THR A 223 -3.58 -11.87 30.10
C THR A 223 -2.57 -12.53 31.04
N ASN A 224 -2.17 -13.78 30.76
CA ASN A 224 -1.23 -14.54 31.60
C ASN A 224 0.24 -14.45 31.15
N PHE A 225 0.55 -13.72 30.06
CA PHE A 225 1.91 -13.66 29.53
C PHE A 225 2.68 -12.47 30.11
N SER A 226 3.92 -12.71 30.53
CA SER A 226 4.85 -11.65 30.92
C SER A 226 5.16 -10.73 29.72
N LYS A 227 5.57 -9.48 29.97
CA LYS A 227 5.94 -8.51 28.90
C LYS A 227 6.87 -9.13 27.84
N LYS A 228 7.88 -9.88 28.27
CA LYS A 228 8.81 -10.61 27.38
C LYS A 228 8.13 -11.75 26.60
N GLY A 229 7.20 -12.48 27.23
CA GLY A 229 6.42 -13.52 26.54
C GLY A 229 5.54 -12.95 25.43
N LYS A 230 4.92 -11.78 25.66
CA LYS A 230 4.13 -11.08 24.63
C LYS A 230 5.01 -10.65 23.45
N ALA A 231 6.16 -10.04 23.73
CA ALA A 231 7.10 -9.58 22.70
C ALA A 231 7.66 -10.74 21.84
N TRP A 232 7.93 -11.90 22.45
CA TRP A 232 8.32 -13.12 21.72
C TRP A 232 7.21 -13.65 20.82
N ALA A 233 5.98 -13.78 21.34
CA ALA A 233 4.84 -14.25 20.56
C ALA A 233 4.56 -13.35 19.35
N ASN A 234 4.60 -12.03 19.55
CA ASN A 234 4.47 -11.03 18.48
C ASN A 234 5.58 -11.17 17.43
N THR A 235 6.83 -11.27 17.87
CA THR A 235 8.00 -11.43 16.99
C THR A 235 7.86 -12.66 16.11
N ILE A 236 7.49 -13.81 16.70
CA ILE A 236 7.29 -15.07 15.98
C ILE A 236 6.11 -14.94 15.01
N GLY A 237 4.98 -14.37 15.44
CA GLY A 237 3.81 -14.18 14.59
C GLY A 237 4.10 -13.30 13.37
N VAL A 238 4.88 -12.23 13.53
CA VAL A 238 5.30 -11.38 12.42
C VAL A 238 6.20 -12.13 11.44
N ILE A 239 7.19 -12.88 11.94
CA ILE A 239 8.15 -13.59 11.08
C ILE A 239 7.49 -14.75 10.33
N ILE A 240 6.57 -15.49 10.97
CA ILE A 240 5.96 -16.69 10.39
C ILE A 240 4.70 -16.39 9.58
N LEU A 241 3.92 -15.38 9.97
CA LEU A 241 2.64 -15.08 9.33
C LEU A 241 2.64 -13.72 8.65
N GLY A 242 3.06 -12.66 9.34
CA GLY A 242 2.96 -11.28 8.84
C GLY A 242 3.80 -11.03 7.58
N LEU A 243 5.12 -11.21 7.67
CA LEU A 243 6.03 -10.98 6.54
C LEU A 243 5.79 -11.97 5.38
N PRO A 244 5.61 -13.28 5.62
CA PRO A 244 5.36 -14.23 4.54
C PRO A 244 4.05 -13.95 3.80
N LEU A 245 2.98 -13.57 4.50
CA LEU A 245 1.71 -13.20 3.85
C LEU A 245 1.91 -12.06 2.84
N CYS A 246 2.63 -11.00 3.24
CA CYS A 246 2.86 -9.87 2.35
C CYS A 246 3.70 -10.25 1.12
N TRP A 247 4.73 -11.08 1.31
CA TRP A 247 5.54 -11.59 0.20
C TRP A 247 4.77 -12.54 -0.71
N VAL A 248 3.91 -13.40 -0.17
CA VAL A 248 3.03 -14.26 -0.97
C VAL A 248 2.13 -13.41 -1.85
N ILE A 249 1.52 -12.34 -1.33
CA ILE A 249 0.70 -11.42 -2.11
C ILE A 249 1.50 -10.81 -3.28
N LEU A 250 2.69 -10.29 -3.02
CA LEU A 250 3.53 -9.66 -4.05
C LEU A 250 4.04 -10.65 -5.09
N ILE A 251 4.62 -11.76 -4.64
CA ILE A 251 5.24 -12.76 -5.52
C ILE A 251 4.18 -13.44 -6.37
N THR A 252 3.13 -14.00 -5.75
CA THR A 252 2.10 -14.74 -6.51
C THR A 252 1.23 -13.82 -7.35
N GLY A 253 0.93 -12.63 -6.83
CA GLY A 253 0.11 -11.63 -7.52
C GLY A 253 0.80 -10.99 -8.73
N MET A 254 2.14 -10.90 -8.72
CA MET A 254 2.91 -10.20 -9.75
C MET A 254 3.95 -11.09 -10.47
N TRP A 255 3.91 -12.42 -10.31
CA TRP A 255 4.91 -13.33 -10.89
C TRP A 255 5.01 -13.25 -12.42
N SER A 256 3.88 -13.11 -13.10
CA SER A 256 3.77 -13.17 -14.56
C SER A 256 2.89 -12.04 -15.09
N LYS A 257 2.93 -11.82 -16.42
CA LYS A 257 2.08 -10.83 -17.09
C LYS A 257 0.58 -11.13 -16.91
N GLY A 258 0.23 -12.41 -16.80
CA GLY A 258 -1.14 -12.89 -16.61
C GLY A 258 -1.57 -13.03 -15.15
N SER A 259 -0.70 -12.72 -14.18
CA SER A 259 -1.04 -12.85 -12.76
C SER A 259 -2.14 -11.86 -12.36
N SER A 260 -2.82 -12.18 -11.25
CA SER A 260 -4.01 -11.47 -10.79
C SER A 260 -3.81 -9.97 -10.54
N LEU A 261 -2.59 -9.52 -10.23
CA LEU A 261 -2.29 -8.10 -10.03
C LEU A 261 -1.78 -7.43 -11.30
N ASN A 262 -0.91 -8.09 -12.07
CA ASN A 262 -0.30 -7.48 -13.26
C ASN A 262 -1.26 -7.33 -14.43
N SER A 263 -2.08 -8.35 -14.69
CA SER A 263 -2.98 -8.34 -15.86
C SER A 263 -3.97 -7.17 -15.83
N PRO A 264 -4.68 -6.90 -14.71
CA PRO A 264 -5.59 -5.75 -14.63
C PRO A 264 -4.88 -4.39 -14.73
N LEU A 265 -3.68 -4.27 -14.12
CA LEU A 265 -2.90 -3.04 -14.11
C LEU A 265 -2.35 -2.67 -15.50
N LEU A 266 -1.91 -3.67 -16.27
CA LEU A 266 -1.39 -3.48 -17.64
C LEU A 266 -2.50 -3.15 -18.63
N SER A 267 -3.65 -3.83 -18.50
CA SER A 267 -4.76 -3.69 -19.44
C SER A 267 -5.69 -2.51 -19.13
N PHE A 268 -5.49 -1.80 -18.01
CA PHE A 268 -6.43 -0.82 -17.48
C PHE A 268 -7.85 -1.39 -17.40
N GLU A 269 -7.97 -2.56 -16.77
CA GLU A 269 -9.22 -3.31 -16.70
C GLU A 269 -10.34 -2.46 -16.07
N ILE A 270 -11.52 -2.50 -16.69
CA ILE A 270 -12.73 -1.80 -16.27
C ILE A 270 -13.88 -2.78 -16.00
N TYR A 271 -14.93 -2.32 -15.34
CA TYR A 271 -16.18 -3.08 -15.25
C TYR A 271 -16.87 -3.14 -16.61
N GLN A 272 -17.52 -4.27 -16.90
CA GLN A 272 -18.26 -4.47 -18.16
C GLN A 272 -19.62 -3.76 -18.20
N GLN A 273 -20.07 -3.26 -17.04
CA GLN A 273 -21.25 -2.41 -16.92
C GLN A 273 -20.88 -1.06 -17.57
N GLY A 274 -21.44 -0.76 -18.74
CA GLY A 274 -21.11 0.46 -19.50
C GLY A 274 -21.28 1.74 -18.66
N PHE A 275 -20.50 2.78 -18.98
CA PHE A 275 -20.53 4.10 -18.31
C PHE A 275 -20.20 4.14 -16.80
N GLY A 276 -19.62 3.08 -16.24
CA GLY A 276 -19.06 3.07 -14.88
C GLY A 276 -17.75 3.87 -14.72
N MET A 277 -17.22 3.87 -13.50
CA MET A 277 -15.92 4.50 -13.19
C MET A 277 -14.77 3.64 -13.71
N TYR A 278 -13.65 4.26 -14.09
CA TYR A 278 -12.49 3.53 -14.64
C TYR A 278 -11.44 3.26 -13.56
N VAL A 279 -11.89 2.73 -12.42
CA VAL A 279 -11.06 2.60 -11.21
C VAL A 279 -10.75 1.15 -10.82
N LYS A 280 -11.33 0.15 -11.51
CA LYS A 280 -11.16 -1.27 -11.17
C LYS A 280 -9.68 -1.69 -11.15
N TYR A 281 -8.88 -1.31 -12.14
CA TYR A 281 -7.45 -1.60 -12.14
C TYR A 281 -6.70 -0.99 -10.94
N LEU A 282 -7.10 0.20 -10.48
CA LEU A 282 -6.49 0.83 -9.30
C LEU A 282 -6.81 0.09 -8.00
N MET A 283 -8.02 -0.49 -7.90
CA MET A 283 -8.41 -1.30 -6.74
C MET A 283 -7.49 -2.51 -6.56
N VAL A 284 -7.03 -3.11 -7.67
CA VAL A 284 -6.02 -4.17 -7.66
C VAL A 284 -4.68 -3.63 -7.14
N GLY A 285 -4.32 -2.40 -7.54
CA GLY A 285 -3.16 -1.67 -7.01
C GLY A 285 -3.22 -1.43 -5.50
N PHE A 286 -4.42 -1.31 -4.89
CA PHE A 286 -4.55 -1.17 -3.44
C PHE A 286 -3.99 -2.37 -2.69
N LEU A 287 -4.06 -3.58 -3.26
CA LEU A 287 -3.49 -4.76 -2.64
C LEU A 287 -1.95 -4.71 -2.61
N VAL A 288 -1.33 -4.16 -3.67
CA VAL A 288 0.12 -3.94 -3.72
C VAL A 288 0.54 -2.90 -2.67
N ILE A 289 -0.19 -1.79 -2.60
CA ILE A 289 0.05 -0.73 -1.60
C ILE A 289 -0.12 -1.28 -0.17
N PHE A 290 -1.16 -2.09 0.07
CA PHE A 290 -1.39 -2.77 1.33
C PHE A 290 -0.22 -3.68 1.70
N ALA A 291 0.18 -4.59 0.82
CA ALA A 291 1.29 -5.51 1.08
C ALA A 291 2.60 -4.75 1.37
N MET A 292 2.88 -3.67 0.64
CA MET A 292 4.08 -2.87 0.87
C MET A 292 4.04 -2.09 2.18
N SER A 293 2.96 -1.36 2.44
CA SER A 293 2.82 -0.60 3.70
C SER A 293 2.85 -1.53 4.92
N MET A 294 2.24 -2.72 4.83
CA MET A 294 2.29 -3.75 5.86
C MET A 294 3.69 -4.36 6.03
N LEU A 295 4.47 -4.57 4.98
CA LEU A 295 5.87 -5.00 5.13
C LEU A 295 6.68 -4.01 5.96
N PHE A 296 6.58 -2.71 5.65
CA PHE A 296 7.23 -1.66 6.43
C PHE A 296 6.73 -1.66 7.88
N GLN A 297 5.42 -1.76 8.09
CA GLN A 297 4.82 -1.73 9.43
C GLN A 297 5.18 -2.97 10.26
N PHE A 298 5.19 -4.16 9.67
CA PHE A 298 5.60 -5.38 10.35
C PHE A 298 7.08 -5.35 10.72
N CYS A 299 7.94 -4.83 9.85
CA CYS A 299 9.35 -4.64 10.19
C CYS A 299 9.56 -3.58 11.29
N ALA A 300 8.76 -2.51 11.30
CA ALA A 300 8.74 -1.55 12.40
C ALA A 300 8.34 -2.23 13.73
N TYR A 301 7.23 -2.96 13.72
CA TYR A 301 6.73 -3.68 14.89
C TYR A 301 7.72 -4.76 15.37
N LEU A 302 8.37 -5.47 14.45
CA LEU A 302 9.43 -6.43 14.76
C LEU A 302 10.59 -5.77 15.52
N LEU A 303 11.08 -4.62 15.04
CA LEU A 303 12.16 -3.90 15.72
C LEU A 303 11.75 -3.39 17.10
N SER A 304 10.51 -2.91 17.25
CA SER A 304 9.99 -2.47 18.55
C SER A 304 9.94 -3.62 19.56
N ASN A 305 9.38 -4.78 19.18
CA ASN A 305 9.31 -5.94 20.08
C ASN A 305 10.72 -6.46 20.44
N ILE A 306 11.68 -6.40 19.51
CA ILE A 306 13.06 -6.80 19.79
C ILE A 306 13.74 -5.81 20.74
N ALA A 307 13.47 -4.50 20.59
CA ALA A 307 13.97 -3.49 21.52
C ALA A 307 13.49 -3.76 22.96
N ASP A 308 12.20 -4.12 23.12
CA ASP A 308 11.62 -4.50 24.42
C ASP A 308 12.30 -5.76 25.01
N LEU A 309 12.65 -6.73 24.17
CA LEU A 309 13.38 -7.94 24.60
C LEU A 309 14.82 -7.65 24.98
N SER A 310 15.47 -6.70 24.30
CA SER A 310 16.82 -6.23 24.60
C SER A 310 16.90 -5.30 25.81
N GLY A 311 15.75 -4.85 26.34
CA GLY A 311 15.70 -3.97 27.50
C GLY A 311 16.10 -2.53 27.18
N GLU A 312 15.97 -2.10 25.91
CA GLU A 312 16.03 -0.66 25.59
C GLU A 312 14.88 0.04 26.31
N ALA A 313 15.15 1.19 26.93
CA ALA A 313 14.10 1.98 27.57
C ALA A 313 13.06 2.38 26.52
N GLY A 314 11.85 1.83 26.63
CA GLY A 314 10.68 2.27 25.87
C GLY A 314 10.03 3.49 26.50
N ASP A 315 9.03 4.07 25.83
CA ASP A 315 8.14 5.14 26.33
C ASP A 315 7.30 4.67 27.54
N GLU A 316 7.95 4.26 28.62
CA GLU A 316 7.34 3.98 29.93
C GLU A 316 7.25 5.26 30.79
N ALA A 317 7.16 6.44 30.16
CA ALA A 317 6.85 7.68 30.86
C ALA A 317 5.34 7.99 30.93
N ASP A 318 4.49 7.40 30.06
CA ASP A 318 3.06 7.76 29.99
C ASP A 318 2.10 6.72 30.58
N ALA A 319 2.56 5.51 30.91
CA ALA A 319 1.68 4.46 31.47
C ALA A 319 1.61 4.48 33.01
N ASP A 320 2.63 5.02 33.69
CA ASP A 320 2.71 5.03 35.16
C ASP A 320 2.25 6.37 35.79
N THR A 321 1.87 7.36 34.97
CA THR A 321 1.29 8.64 35.42
C THR A 321 -0.24 8.63 35.46
N GLN A 322 -0.89 7.55 34.99
CA GLN A 322 -2.35 7.39 35.03
C GLN A 322 -2.84 6.48 36.16
N ALA A 323 -2.02 6.16 37.15
CA ALA A 323 -2.51 5.73 38.45
C ALA A 323 -2.79 6.97 39.31
N PRO A 324 -4.05 7.31 39.64
CA PRO A 324 -4.29 8.31 40.66
C PRO A 324 -3.82 7.73 42.00
N SER A 325 -2.62 8.15 42.40
CA SER A 325 -2.21 8.16 43.80
C SER A 325 -3.13 9.11 44.57
N GLY A 326 -3.69 8.64 45.68
CA GLY A 326 -4.39 9.53 46.62
C GLY A 326 -5.68 8.97 47.20
N SER A 327 -5.51 8.01 48.12
CA SER A 327 -6.47 7.76 49.19
C SER A 327 -6.73 9.00 50.05
N ALA A 328 -7.93 9.03 50.64
CA ALA A 328 -8.32 9.72 51.87
C ALA A 328 -8.62 11.23 51.82
N VAL A 329 -9.91 11.55 51.87
CA VAL A 329 -10.41 12.73 52.59
C VAL A 329 -11.45 12.24 53.60
N THR A 330 -10.99 12.10 54.84
CA THR A 330 -11.78 12.30 56.06
C THR A 330 -11.97 13.79 56.27
N GLY A 331 -13.18 14.24 56.63
CA GLY A 331 -13.48 15.62 57.02
C GLY A 331 -14.91 16.00 56.72
#